data_AF-A0A950A8U7-F1
#
_entry.id   AF-A0A950A8U7-F1
#
_cell.length_a   1.000
_cell.length_b   1.000
_cell.length_c   1.000
_cell.angle_alpha   90.00
_cell.angle_beta   90.00
_cell.angle_gamma   90.00
#
_symmetry.space_group_name_H-M   'P 1'
#
loop_
_entity.id
_entity.type
_entity.pdbx_description
1 polymer ?
#
loop_
_entity_poly.entity_id
_entity_poly.type
_entity_poly.pdbx_seq_one_letter_code
_entity_poly.pdbx_strand_id
1 'polypeptide(L)'
;MKSRAQTGAGDGAGARLELGLAHLGFAQPRHLAERLMAFGALLLEANRDTNLVGASAMEELVATHFLDSLAPLAGRWLQSPVIDVGSGAGLPGIPAALAFPSADVVLL
;
A
#
# COMPACT_ATOMS: atom_id res chain seq x y z
N MET A 1 -28.32 -20.06 -22.69
CA MET A 1 -27.89 -18.66 -22.86
C MET A 1 -26.66 -18.45 -21.98
N LYS A 2 -25.49 -18.20 -22.57
CA LYS A 2 -24.23 -17.96 -21.86
C LYS A 2 -24.16 -16.46 -21.56
N SER A 3 -24.26 -16.07 -20.29
CA SER A 3 -23.92 -14.71 -19.86
C SER A 3 -22.52 -14.73 -19.27
N ARG A 4 -21.57 -14.17 -20.03
CA ARG A 4 -20.24 -13.79 -19.58
C ARG A 4 -20.20 -12.26 -19.56
N ALA A 5 -19.29 -11.75 -18.73
CA ALA A 5 -18.87 -10.36 -18.51
C ALA A 5 -19.46 -9.81 -17.19
N GLN A 6 -18.68 -9.41 -16.18
CA GLN A 6 -17.35 -8.79 -16.21
C GLN A 6 -16.59 -9.07 -14.89
N THR A 7 -15.43 -9.70 -14.98
CA THR A 7 -14.37 -9.67 -13.95
C THR A 7 -13.09 -9.44 -14.74
N GLY A 8 -12.61 -8.20 -14.78
CA GLY A 8 -11.49 -7.80 -15.61
C GLY A 8 -10.60 -6.83 -14.86
N ALA A 9 -9.32 -7.19 -14.77
CA ALA A 9 -8.16 -6.34 -14.47
C ALA A 9 -7.84 -5.94 -13.01
N GLY A 10 -8.52 -6.46 -11.99
CA GLY A 10 -8.23 -6.12 -10.56
C GLY A 10 -7.30 -7.08 -9.82
N ASP A 11 -6.92 -8.17 -10.47
CA ASP A 11 -6.47 -9.41 -9.82
C ASP A 11 -4.93 -9.47 -9.68
N GLY A 12 -4.21 -8.81 -10.59
CA GLY A 12 -2.75 -8.93 -10.73
C GLY A 12 -1.94 -8.10 -9.75
N ALA A 13 -2.30 -6.83 -9.56
CA ALA A 13 -1.60 -5.93 -8.64
C ALA A 13 -1.77 -6.37 -7.18
N GLY A 14 -3.00 -6.71 -6.78
CA GLY A 14 -3.30 -7.22 -5.44
C GLY A 14 -2.56 -8.53 -5.13
N ALA A 15 -2.57 -9.48 -6.07
CA ALA A 15 -1.83 -10.74 -5.92
C ALA A 15 -0.31 -10.52 -5.83
N ARG A 16 0.25 -9.60 -6.63
CA ARG A 16 1.66 -9.23 -6.57
C ARG A 16 2.02 -8.60 -5.23
N LEU A 17 1.15 -7.71 -4.73
CA LEU A 17 1.34 -7.06 -3.44
C LEU A 17 1.30 -8.09 -2.30
N GLU A 18 0.28 -8.95 -2.26
CA GLU A 18 0.18 -10.04 -1.26
C GLU A 18 1.44 -10.91 -1.27
N LEU A 19 1.89 -11.32 -2.45
CA LEU A 19 3.10 -12.12 -2.60
C LEU A 19 4.35 -11.37 -2.09
N GLY A 20 4.52 -10.09 -2.46
CA GLY A 20 5.64 -9.28 -2.01
C GLY A 20 5.65 -9.10 -0.49
N LEU A 21 4.50 -8.82 0.13
CA LEU A 21 4.36 -8.72 1.57
C LEU A 21 4.68 -10.03 2.30
N ALA A 22 4.28 -11.17 1.72
CA ALA A 22 4.64 -12.48 2.24
C ALA A 22 6.17 -12.70 2.20
N HIS A 23 6.84 -12.31 1.12
CA HIS A 23 8.31 -12.39 1.02
C HIS A 23 9.03 -11.46 2.00
N LEU A 24 8.44 -10.30 2.31
CA LEU A 24 8.95 -9.38 3.34
C LEU A 24 8.67 -9.85 4.78
N GLY A 25 7.95 -10.96 4.96
CA GLY A 25 7.72 -11.58 6.27
C GLY A 25 6.58 -10.96 7.08
N PHE A 26 5.65 -10.23 6.45
CA PHE A 26 4.45 -9.74 7.16
C PHE A 26 3.50 -10.89 7.49
N ALA A 27 3.00 -10.95 8.73
CA ALA A 27 2.22 -12.08 9.24
C ALA A 27 0.83 -12.26 8.58
N GLN A 28 0.22 -11.16 8.11
CA GLN A 28 -1.10 -11.16 7.48
C GLN A 28 -1.05 -10.46 6.11
N PRO A 29 -0.33 -11.02 5.12
CA PRO A 29 -0.01 -10.33 3.87
C PRO A 29 -1.25 -10.06 3.02
N ARG A 30 -2.23 -10.98 3.01
CA ARG A 30 -3.52 -10.80 2.32
C ARG A 30 -4.29 -9.60 2.86
N HIS A 31 -4.50 -9.57 4.18
CA HIS A 31 -5.26 -8.51 4.83
C HIS A 31 -4.58 -7.14 4.67
N LEU A 32 -3.26 -7.10 4.79
CA LEU A 32 -2.48 -5.89 4.55
C LEU A 32 -2.57 -5.44 3.08
N ALA A 33 -2.49 -6.37 2.12
CA ALA A 33 -2.66 -6.06 0.71
C ALA A 33 -4.04 -5.47 0.41
N GLU A 34 -5.13 -6.05 0.94
CA GLU A 34 -6.49 -5.52 0.78
C GLU A 34 -6.60 -4.06 1.25
N ARG A 35 -6.04 -3.74 2.43
CA ARG A 35 -6.06 -2.38 2.98
C ARG A 35 -5.20 -1.41 2.17
N LEU A 36 -4.02 -1.85 1.71
CA LEU A 36 -3.16 -1.05 0.85
C LEU A 36 -3.78 -0.80 -0.52
N MET A 37 -4.49 -1.77 -1.10
CA MET A 37 -5.23 -1.60 -2.34
C MET A 37 -6.38 -0.60 -2.18
N ALA A 38 -7.09 -0.64 -1.06
CA ALA A 38 -8.12 0.35 -0.73
C ALA A 38 -7.53 1.76 -0.57
N PHE A 39 -6.40 1.88 0.14
CA PHE A 39 -5.66 3.15 0.24
C PHE A 39 -5.17 3.65 -1.13
N GLY A 40 -4.61 2.76 -1.95
CA GLY A 40 -4.15 3.09 -3.30
C GLY A 40 -5.26 3.60 -4.20
N ALA A 41 -6.47 3.05 -4.10
CA ALA A 41 -7.62 3.54 -4.85
C ALA A 41 -7.98 4.98 -4.47
N LEU A 42 -7.98 5.29 -3.17
CA LEU A 42 -8.20 6.66 -2.67
C LEU A 42 -7.08 7.60 -3.10
N LEU A 43 -5.84 7.13 -3.07
CA LEU A 43 -4.68 7.92 -3.47
C LEU A 43 -4.71 8.24 -4.97
N LEU A 44 -4.99 7.26 -5.83
CA LEU A 44 -5.11 7.49 -7.29
C LEU A 44 -6.25 8.43 -7.63
N GLU A 45 -7.39 8.31 -6.93
CA GLU A 45 -8.52 9.21 -7.05
C GLU A 45 -8.12 10.65 -6.73
N ALA A 46 -7.50 10.87 -5.58
CA ALA A 46 -7.03 12.20 -5.17
C ALA A 46 -5.94 12.73 -6.10
N ASN A 47 -5.06 11.87 -6.59
CA ASN A 47 -3.91 12.24 -7.43
C ASN A 47 -4.33 12.92 -8.74
N ARG A 48 -5.52 12.60 -9.27
CA ARG A 48 -6.01 13.16 -10.55
C ARG A 48 -6.03 14.70 -10.56
N ASP A 49 -6.34 15.30 -9.42
CA ASP A 49 -6.53 16.75 -9.31
C ASP A 49 -5.38 17.45 -8.56
N THR A 50 -4.47 16.68 -7.95
CA THR A 50 -3.50 17.21 -6.97
C THR A 50 -2.04 16.85 -7.24
N ASN A 51 -1.75 15.87 -8.10
CA ASN A 51 -0.38 15.43 -8.43
C ASN A 51 0.47 15.09 -7.18
N LEU A 52 -0.13 14.39 -6.21
CA LEU A 52 0.47 13.94 -4.96
C LEU A 52 1.54 12.85 -5.16
N VAL A 53 1.42 12.02 -6.20
CA VAL A 53 2.32 10.90 -6.48
C VAL A 53 2.55 10.76 -7.97
N GLY A 54 3.76 10.36 -8.37
CA GLY A 54 4.10 10.15 -9.78
C GLY A 54 3.42 8.94 -10.42
N ALA A 55 2.86 8.04 -9.62
CA ALA A 55 2.16 6.85 -10.08
C ALA A 55 0.74 7.18 -10.58
N SER A 56 0.39 6.62 -11.75
CA SER A 56 -0.91 6.84 -12.40
C SER A 56 -1.81 5.59 -12.41
N ALA A 57 -1.25 4.43 -12.01
CA ALA A 57 -1.94 3.16 -11.95
C ALA A 57 -1.62 2.38 -10.66
N MET A 58 -2.48 1.42 -10.33
CA MET A 58 -2.32 0.59 -9.12
C MET A 58 -1.07 -0.28 -9.17
N GLU A 59 -0.74 -0.83 -10.34
CA GLU A 59 0.45 -1.64 -10.56
C GLU A 59 1.74 -0.85 -10.27
N GLU A 60 1.76 0.43 -10.65
CA GLU A 60 2.87 1.34 -10.37
C GLU A 60 2.97 1.61 -8.87
N LEU A 61 1.87 1.95 -8.20
CA LEU A 61 1.84 2.14 -6.73
C LEU A 61 2.38 0.92 -5.97
N VAL A 62 1.96 -0.28 -6.36
CA VAL A 62 2.44 -1.52 -5.74
C VAL A 62 3.96 -1.67 -5.90
N ALA A 63 4.47 -1.43 -7.11
CA ALA A 63 5.88 -1.67 -7.45
C ALA A 63 6.83 -0.59 -6.90
N THR A 64 6.44 0.68 -6.95
CA THR A 64 7.34 1.81 -6.66
C THR A 64 7.10 2.45 -5.30
N HIS A 65 5.96 2.19 -4.65
CA HIS A 65 5.60 2.87 -3.40
C HIS A 65 5.29 1.91 -2.26
N PHE A 66 4.36 0.96 -2.41
CA PHE A 66 3.92 0.16 -1.27
C PHE A 66 4.97 -0.84 -0.79
N LEU A 67 5.52 -1.65 -1.70
CA LEU A 67 6.56 -2.60 -1.34
C LEU A 67 7.85 -1.88 -0.90
N ASP A 68 8.18 -0.77 -1.55
CA ASP A 68 9.34 0.06 -1.18
C ASP A 68 9.19 0.69 0.21
N SER A 69 8.02 1.23 0.53
CA SER A 69 7.70 1.81 1.85
C SER A 69 7.85 0.79 2.99
N LEU A 70 7.52 -0.47 2.72
CA LEU A 70 7.46 -1.52 3.74
C LEU A 70 8.73 -2.38 3.81
N ALA A 71 9.55 -2.40 2.77
CA ALA A 71 10.79 -3.16 2.74
C ALA A 71 11.76 -2.83 3.90
N PRO A 72 11.96 -1.55 4.31
CA PRO A 72 12.79 -1.21 5.48
C PRO A 72 12.28 -1.81 6.80
N LEU A 73 10.98 -2.11 6.89
CA LEU A 73 10.30 -2.62 8.07
C LEU A 73 10.16 -4.16 8.09
N ALA A 74 10.61 -4.82 7.02
CA ALA A 74 10.52 -6.27 6.85
C ALA A 74 11.18 -7.04 8.01
N GLY A 75 10.43 -7.98 8.59
CA GLY A 75 10.89 -8.82 9.70
C GLY A 75 11.22 -8.08 11.00
N ARG A 76 10.75 -6.83 11.17
CA ARG A 76 11.03 -6.00 12.36
C ARG A 76 9.77 -5.66 13.12
N TRP A 77 9.95 -5.35 14.39
CA TRP A 77 8.96 -4.64 15.20
C TRP A 77 9.18 -3.14 15.02
N LEU A 78 8.12 -2.40 14.71
CA LEU A 78 8.20 -0.95 14.60
C LEU A 78 8.25 -0.34 16.00
N GLN A 79 9.29 0.43 16.31
CA GLN A 79 9.37 1.17 17.55
C GLN A 79 8.47 2.41 17.46
N SER A 80 7.56 2.57 18.41
CA SER A 80 6.56 3.64 18.47
C SER A 80 6.94 4.65 19.56
N PRO A 81 6.70 5.97 19.38
CA PRO A 81 6.08 6.61 18.21
C PRO A 81 7.04 6.77 17.02
N VAL A 82 6.46 6.89 15.82
CA VAL A 82 7.17 7.14 14.56
C VAL A 82 6.71 8.46 13.95
N ILE A 83 7.65 9.20 13.39
CA ILE A 83 7.36 10.39 12.59
C ILE A 83 7.83 10.18 11.15
N ASP A 84 6.93 10.42 10.20
CA ASP A 84 7.21 10.44 8.76
C ASP A 84 7.25 11.90 8.29
N VAL A 85 8.45 12.40 7.98
CA VAL A 85 8.69 13.82 7.65
C VAL A 85 8.75 14.00 6.15
N GLY A 86 7.89 14.87 5.60
CA GLY A 86 7.74 15.07 4.16
C GLY A 86 6.82 14.04 3.52
N SER A 87 5.86 13.53 4.28
CA SER A 87 5.04 12.36 3.90
C SER A 87 4.17 12.57 2.66
N GLY A 88 3.86 13.81 2.28
CA GLY A 88 3.17 14.16 1.03
C GLY A 88 1.84 13.40 0.85
N ALA A 89 1.84 12.42 -0.04
CA ALA A 89 0.75 11.46 -0.27
C ALA A 89 0.45 10.51 0.94
N GLY A 90 1.16 10.66 2.05
CA GLY A 90 1.15 9.75 3.19
C GLY A 90 2.05 8.52 3.01
N LEU A 91 3.10 8.62 2.20
CA LEU A 91 4.06 7.54 1.94
C LEU A 91 5.41 7.92 2.56
N PRO A 92 6.09 7.02 3.30
CA PRO A 92 5.73 5.64 3.66
C PRO A 92 4.82 5.49 4.90
N GLY A 93 4.43 6.58 5.56
CA GLY A 93 3.83 6.54 6.89
C GLY A 93 2.46 5.87 6.97
N ILE A 94 1.55 6.06 6.00
CA ILE A 94 0.27 5.35 5.96
C ILE A 94 0.50 3.84 5.76
N PRO A 95 1.27 3.37 4.77
CA PRO A 95 1.65 1.95 4.69
C PRO A 95 2.20 1.39 6.00
N ALA A 96 3.08 2.12 6.69
CA ALA A 96 3.61 1.71 7.99
C ALA A 96 2.50 1.59 9.06
N ALA A 97 1.60 2.57 9.17
CA ALA A 97 0.46 2.51 10.09
C ALA A 97 -0.50 1.36 9.76
N LEU A 98 -0.68 1.02 8.47
CA LEU A 98 -1.49 -0.12 8.06
C LEU A 98 -0.83 -1.45 8.47
N ALA A 99 0.50 -1.56 8.35
CA ALA A 99 1.25 -2.75 8.70
C ALA A 99 1.43 -2.95 10.22
N PHE A 100 1.48 -1.85 10.98
CA PHE A 100 1.68 -1.83 12.42
C PHE A 100 0.55 -1.04 13.12
N PRO A 101 -0.67 -1.60 13.24
CA PRO A 101 -1.86 -0.86 13.68
C PRO A 101 -1.80 -0.37 15.13
N SER A 102 -0.89 -0.90 15.95
CA SER A 102 -0.67 -0.45 17.32
C SER A 102 0.40 0.64 17.46
N ALA A 103 1.05 1.04 16.36
CA ALA A 103 2.07 2.08 16.36
C ALA A 103 1.42 3.47 16.19
N ASP A 104 1.90 4.43 16.97
CA ASP A 104 1.56 5.84 16.80
C ASP A 104 2.41 6.41 15.68
N VAL A 105 1.80 6.60 14.50
CA VAL A 105 2.48 7.17 13.33
C VAL A 105 1.98 8.59 13.10
N VAL A 106 2.89 9.56 13.18
CA VAL A 106 2.63 10.98 12.89
C VAL A 106 3.17 11.30 11.51
N LEU A 107 2.32 11.89 10.67
CA LEU A 107 2.68 12.36 9.33
C LEU A 107 2.91 13.88 9.39
N LEU A 108 4.09 14.33 8.97
CA LEU A 108 4.51 15.75 8.94
C LEU A 108 4.88 16.20 7.52
#